data_AF-A0A8N4EV53-F1
#
_entry.id   AF-A0A8N4EV53-F1
#
_cell.length_a   1.000
_cell.length_b   1.000
_cell.length_c   1.000
_cell.angle_alpha   90.00
_cell.angle_beta   90.00
_cell.angle_gamma   90.00
#
_symmetry.space_group_name_H-M   'P 1'
#
loop_
_entity.id
_entity.type
_entity.pdbx_description
1 polymer ?
#
loop_
_entity_poly.entity_id
_entity_poly.type
_entity_poly.pdbx_seq_one_letter_code
_entity_poly.pdbx_strand_id
1 'polypeptide(L)'
;MASNGWSKELEEEMLGIHRVLKTKDEEQYVRLGKLVLNINKTLAISGPLFAGMAAIGAGLIGSPVDSPVPVLVGVVGGALAAVVNTVEHGGQVGMVFELFRNCGGFYRRLQEEIESNLRESEVEKREDGELFRMKMALQLGRSLSELKGFASYASPSSQDEDIKEFAGKLF
;
A
#
# COMPACT_ATOMS: atom_id res chain seq x y z
N MET A 1 -18.56 34.28 -17.82
CA MET A 1 -19.06 33.00 -17.28
C MET A 1 -18.43 32.83 -15.92
N ALA A 2 -19.24 32.70 -14.87
CA ALA A 2 -18.71 32.36 -13.56
C ALA A 2 -18.08 30.97 -13.68
N SER A 3 -16.80 30.83 -13.37
CA SER A 3 -16.24 29.50 -13.17
C SER A 3 -16.84 28.97 -11.87
N ASN A 4 -17.37 27.74 -11.88
CA ASN A 4 -17.91 27.02 -10.72
C ASN A 4 -16.82 26.73 -9.67
N GLY A 5 -16.19 27.77 -9.11
CA GLY A 5 -15.00 27.71 -8.25
C GLY A 5 -13.69 27.34 -8.96
N TRP A 6 -13.71 26.90 -10.23
CA TRP A 6 -12.52 26.45 -10.95
C TRP A 6 -11.66 27.57 -11.52
N SER A 7 -10.40 27.69 -11.06
CA SER A 7 -9.38 28.52 -11.70
C SER A 7 -8.32 27.67 -12.40
N LYS A 8 -7.52 28.27 -13.28
CA LYS A 8 -6.39 27.55 -13.92
C LYS A 8 -5.39 27.04 -12.89
N GLU A 9 -5.11 27.84 -11.88
CA GLU A 9 -4.21 27.48 -10.78
C GLU A 9 -4.76 26.28 -10.00
N LEU A 10 -6.08 26.19 -9.81
CA LEU A 10 -6.71 25.04 -9.18
C LEU A 10 -6.62 23.79 -10.06
N GLU A 11 -6.81 23.92 -11.38
CA GLU A 11 -6.63 22.79 -12.30
C GLU A 11 -5.19 22.27 -12.29
N GLU A 12 -4.20 23.15 -12.29
CA GLU A 12 -2.78 22.79 -12.15
C GLU A 12 -2.49 22.12 -10.80
N GLU A 13 -3.04 22.66 -9.70
CA GLU A 13 -2.95 22.05 -8.37
C GLU A 13 -3.49 20.61 -8.37
N MET A 14 -4.68 20.40 -8.94
CA MET A 14 -5.30 19.07 -9.02
C MET A 14 -4.52 18.11 -9.93
N LEU A 15 -4.02 18.58 -11.08
CA LEU A 15 -3.15 17.80 -11.96
C LEU A 15 -1.86 17.35 -11.26
N GLY A 16 -1.24 18.26 -10.51
CA GLY A 16 -0.07 17.99 -9.69
C GLY A 16 -0.36 16.93 -8.63
N ILE A 17 -1.44 17.08 -7.87
CA ILE A 17 -1.87 16.11 -6.84
C ILE A 17 -2.13 14.74 -7.48
N HIS A 18 -2.87 14.69 -8.59
CA HIS A 18 -3.15 13.45 -9.32
C HIS A 18 -1.85 12.73 -9.73
N ARG A 19 -0.86 13.48 -10.22
CA ARG A 19 0.44 12.92 -10.59
C ARG A 19 1.19 12.36 -9.39
N VAL A 20 1.28 13.10 -8.29
CA VAL A 20 1.96 12.63 -7.07
C VAL A 20 1.28 11.39 -6.50
N LEU A 21 -0.05 11.40 -6.40
CA LEU A 21 -0.84 10.27 -5.94
C LEU A 21 -0.56 9.00 -6.75
N LYS A 22 -0.49 9.13 -8.07
CA LYS A 22 -0.26 8.01 -8.98
C LYS A 22 1.16 7.47 -8.89
N THR A 23 2.15 8.36 -8.90
CA THR A 23 3.56 7.97 -8.99
C THR A 23 4.16 7.59 -7.64
N LYS A 24 3.62 8.09 -6.52
CA LYS A 24 4.16 7.83 -5.16
C LYS A 24 3.20 7.07 -4.28
N ASP A 25 2.11 7.71 -3.87
CA ASP A 25 1.25 7.18 -2.82
C ASP A 25 0.69 5.81 -3.20
N GLU A 26 -0.02 5.71 -4.33
CA GLU A 26 -0.61 4.45 -4.75
C GLU A 26 0.44 3.36 -5.02
N GLU A 27 1.47 3.67 -5.80
CA GLU A 27 2.52 2.71 -6.12
C GLU A 27 3.20 2.16 -4.88
N GLN A 28 3.49 3.00 -3.89
CA GLN A 28 4.10 2.56 -2.64
C GLN A 28 3.19 1.60 -1.89
N TYR A 29 1.92 1.94 -1.69
CA TYR A 29 1.00 1.07 -0.94
C TYR A 29 0.69 -0.24 -1.67
N VAL A 30 0.63 -0.22 -3.00
CA VAL A 30 0.52 -1.45 -3.81
C VAL A 30 1.79 -2.31 -3.68
N ARG A 31 2.99 -1.71 -3.67
CA ARG A 31 4.25 -2.43 -3.47
C ARG A 31 4.34 -3.03 -2.07
N LEU A 32 3.99 -2.26 -1.03
CA LEU A 32 3.94 -2.74 0.35
C LEU A 32 2.93 -3.88 0.52
N GLY A 33 1.73 -3.75 -0.06
CA GLY A 33 0.74 -4.82 -0.11
C GLY A 33 1.30 -6.08 -0.78
N LYS A 34 1.94 -5.96 -1.94
CA LYS A 34 2.57 -7.11 -2.62
C LYS A 34 3.68 -7.77 -1.78
N LEU A 35 4.50 -6.97 -1.08
CA LEU A 35 5.54 -7.47 -0.20
C LEU A 35 4.94 -8.31 0.94
N VAL A 36 3.93 -7.76 1.64
CA VAL A 36 3.24 -8.46 2.73
C VAL A 36 2.53 -9.72 2.23
N LEU A 37 1.89 -9.66 1.06
CA LEU A 37 1.27 -10.82 0.44
C LEU A 37 2.29 -11.92 0.12
N ASN A 38 3.47 -11.56 -0.38
CA ASN A 38 4.53 -12.52 -0.68
C ASN A 38 5.10 -13.16 0.60
N ILE A 39 5.24 -12.38 1.67
CA ILE A 39 5.60 -12.91 3.00
C ILE A 39 4.55 -13.92 3.46
N ASN A 40 3.27 -13.54 3.43
CA ASN A 40 2.16 -14.42 3.84
C ASN A 40 2.13 -15.72 3.04
N LYS A 41 2.32 -15.65 1.72
CA LYS A 41 2.41 -16.85 0.86
C LYS A 41 3.61 -17.73 1.20
N THR A 42 4.77 -17.13 1.46
CA THR A 42 5.99 -17.86 1.82
C THR A 42 5.81 -18.58 3.14
N LEU A 43 5.26 -17.87 4.13
CA LEU A 43 4.95 -18.45 5.44
C LEU A 43 3.97 -19.61 5.29
N ALA A 44 2.90 -19.44 4.51
CA ALA A 44 1.84 -20.45 4.34
C ALA A 44 2.34 -21.76 3.71
N ILE A 45 3.43 -21.69 2.92
CA ILE A 45 4.11 -22.87 2.37
C ILE A 45 5.09 -23.44 3.40
N SER A 46 5.84 -22.58 4.08
CA SER A 46 6.90 -22.98 5.00
C SER A 46 6.39 -23.61 6.30
N GLY A 47 5.23 -23.17 6.82
CA GLY A 47 4.63 -23.69 8.05
C GLY A 47 4.37 -25.19 7.97
N PRO A 48 3.57 -25.67 6.99
CA PRO A 48 3.35 -27.10 6.76
C PRO A 48 4.65 -27.87 6.47
N LEU A 49 5.60 -27.26 5.75
CA LEU A 49 6.89 -27.89 5.45
C LEU A 49 7.70 -28.15 6.74
N PHE A 50 7.84 -27.15 7.60
CA PHE A 50 8.56 -27.28 8.87
C PHE A 50 7.85 -28.24 9.82
N ALA A 51 6.52 -28.20 9.87
CA ALA A 51 5.73 -29.16 10.65
C ALA A 51 5.92 -30.59 10.14
N GLY A 52 6.00 -30.80 8.83
CA GLY A 52 6.31 -32.09 8.23
C GLY A 52 7.71 -32.60 8.61
N MET A 53 8.73 -31.73 8.56
CA MET A 53 10.07 -32.10 9.04
C MET A 53 10.08 -32.43 10.53
N ALA A 54 9.35 -31.67 11.34
CA ALA A 54 9.19 -31.95 12.76
C ALA A 54 8.57 -33.35 12.99
N ALA A 55 7.51 -33.68 12.25
CA ALA A 55 6.82 -34.96 12.35
C ALA A 55 7.69 -36.14 11.91
N ILE A 56 8.42 -36.01 10.79
CA ILE A 56 9.37 -37.04 10.31
C ILE A 56 10.50 -37.24 11.33
N GLY A 57 11.10 -36.14 11.80
CA GLY A 57 12.16 -36.19 12.79
C GLY A 57 11.70 -36.89 14.07
N ALA A 58 10.54 -36.49 14.60
CA ALA A 58 9.94 -37.07 15.80
C ALA A 58 9.56 -38.55 15.63
N GLY A 59 8.96 -38.93 14.50
CA GLY A 59 8.56 -40.32 14.22
C GLY A 59 9.73 -41.30 14.05
N LEU A 60 10.93 -40.78 13.77
CA LEU A 60 12.15 -41.58 13.63
C LEU A 60 12.98 -41.66 14.94
N ILE A 61 12.60 -40.92 15.99
CA ILE A 61 13.22 -41.02 17.32
C ILE A 61 12.95 -42.41 17.90
N GLY A 62 14.00 -43.17 18.19
CA GLY A 62 13.90 -44.55 18.69
C GLY A 62 13.99 -45.64 17.61
N SER A 63 14.21 -45.27 16.35
CA SER A 63 14.61 -46.23 15.30
C SER A 63 16.01 -46.79 15.58
N PRO A 64 16.38 -48.00 15.09
CA PRO A 64 17.68 -48.66 15.35
C PRO A 64 18.89 -47.96 14.68
N VAL A 65 18.74 -46.70 14.29
CA VAL A 65 19.77 -45.89 13.65
C VAL A 65 20.47 -45.10 14.76
N ASP A 66 21.72 -45.45 15.10
CA ASP A 66 22.56 -44.75 16.08
C ASP A 66 23.03 -43.37 15.56
N SER A 67 22.09 -42.49 15.20
CA SER A 67 22.37 -41.17 14.64
C SER A 67 21.54 -40.09 15.34
N PRO A 68 22.15 -38.96 15.75
CA PRO A 68 21.43 -37.84 16.36
C PRO A 68 20.62 -37.01 15.34
N VAL A 69 20.76 -37.30 14.04
CA VAL A 69 20.13 -36.54 12.96
C VAL A 69 18.60 -36.45 13.07
N PRO A 70 17.84 -37.52 13.37
CA PRO A 70 16.39 -37.45 13.48
C PRO A 70 15.91 -36.51 14.60
N VAL A 71 16.62 -36.53 15.73
CA VAL A 71 16.34 -35.64 16.88
C VAL A 71 16.59 -34.18 16.49
N LEU A 72 17.71 -33.89 15.82
CA LEU A 72 18.03 -32.53 15.36
C LEU A 72 16.99 -32.02 14.34
N VAL A 73 16.61 -32.85 13.36
CA VAL A 73 15.61 -32.50 12.35
C VAL A 73 14.25 -32.25 13.00
N GLY A 74 13.85 -33.08 13.97
CA GLY A 74 12.60 -32.92 14.72
C GLY A 74 12.55 -31.59 15.48
N VAL A 75 13.61 -31.28 16.23
CA VAL A 75 13.70 -30.04 17.03
C VAL A 75 13.75 -28.80 16.16
N VAL A 76 14.60 -28.79 15.13
CA VAL A 76 14.72 -27.63 14.22
C VAL A 76 13.43 -27.41 13.45
N GLY A 77 12.84 -28.48 12.91
CA GLY A 77 11.54 -28.42 12.23
C GLY A 77 10.44 -27.90 13.15
N GLY A 78 10.35 -28.39 14.38
CA GLY A 78 9.35 -27.96 15.36
C GLY A 78 9.51 -26.50 15.77
N ALA A 79 10.74 -26.05 16.01
CA ALA A 79 11.03 -24.66 16.35
C ALA A 79 10.67 -23.71 15.19
N LEU A 80 11.04 -24.04 13.95
CA LEU A 80 10.71 -23.24 12.78
C LEU A 80 9.20 -23.21 12.51
N ALA A 81 8.52 -24.35 12.67
CA ALA A 81 7.06 -24.43 12.54
C ALA A 81 6.35 -23.52 13.56
N ALA A 82 6.83 -23.50 14.82
CA ALA A 82 6.29 -22.62 15.84
C ALA A 82 6.48 -21.14 15.50
N VAL A 83 7.67 -20.74 15.04
CA VAL A 83 7.95 -19.36 14.63
C VAL A 83 7.03 -18.94 13.48
N VAL A 84 6.93 -19.75 12.42
CA VAL A 84 6.06 -19.45 11.27
C VAL A 84 4.61 -19.33 11.71
N ASN A 85 4.11 -20.29 12.50
CA ASN A 85 2.74 -20.25 13.01
C ASN A 85 2.47 -19.00 13.87
N THR A 86 3.41 -18.60 14.73
CA THR A 86 3.27 -17.37 15.52
C THR A 86 3.28 -16.11 14.65
N VAL A 87 4.10 -16.04 13.60
CA VAL A 87 4.12 -14.88 12.69
C VAL A 87 2.85 -14.81 11.86
N GLU A 88 2.39 -15.92 11.30
CA GLU A 88 1.15 -15.98 10.52
C GLU A 88 -0.08 -15.61 11.34
N HIS A 89 -0.23 -16.22 12.52
CA HIS A 89 -1.44 -16.12 13.32
C HIS A 89 -1.39 -14.95 14.32
N GLY A 90 -0.23 -14.71 14.93
CA GLY A 90 -0.01 -13.63 15.89
C GLY A 90 0.32 -12.28 15.25
N GLY A 91 0.98 -12.28 14.09
CA GLY A 91 1.36 -11.07 13.37
C GLY A 91 0.24 -10.44 12.53
N GLN A 92 -0.90 -11.13 12.38
CA GLN A 92 -2.06 -10.66 11.60
C GLN A 92 -1.64 -10.11 10.22
N VAL A 93 -0.70 -10.79 9.57
CA VAL A 93 -0.08 -10.37 8.30
C VAL A 93 -1.15 -10.12 7.22
N GLY A 94 -2.24 -10.90 7.26
CA GLY A 94 -3.43 -10.66 6.42
C GLY A 94 -4.10 -9.30 6.66
N MET A 95 -4.23 -8.85 7.91
CA MET A 95 -4.81 -7.53 8.20
C MET A 95 -3.88 -6.38 7.77
N VAL A 96 -2.56 -6.56 7.88
CA VAL A 96 -1.59 -5.57 7.39
C VAL A 96 -1.62 -5.48 5.85
N PHE A 97 -1.77 -6.61 5.17
CA PHE A 97 -1.99 -6.63 3.72
C PHE A 97 -3.26 -5.86 3.35
N GLU A 98 -4.37 -6.13 4.04
CA GLU A 98 -5.64 -5.44 3.82
C GLU A 98 -5.55 -3.94 4.09
N LEU A 99 -4.78 -3.52 5.11
CA LEU A 99 -4.49 -2.12 5.38
C LEU A 99 -3.78 -1.44 4.20
N PHE A 100 -2.67 -2.01 3.72
CA PHE A 100 -1.94 -1.44 2.59
C PHE A 100 -2.76 -1.44 1.30
N ARG A 101 -3.52 -2.51 1.05
CA ARG A 101 -4.46 -2.59 -0.07
C ARG A 101 -5.54 -1.50 0.02
N ASN A 102 -6.05 -1.24 1.23
CA ASN A 102 -7.05 -0.20 1.49
C ASN A 102 -6.46 1.20 1.28
N CYS A 103 -5.24 1.48 1.78
CA CYS A 103 -4.56 2.75 1.54
C CYS A 103 -4.33 2.99 0.04
N GLY A 104 -3.84 1.99 -0.70
CA GLY A 104 -3.69 2.10 -2.16
C GLY A 104 -5.01 2.38 -2.87
N GLY A 105 -6.09 1.68 -2.49
CA GLY A 105 -7.43 1.91 -3.02
C GLY A 105 -8.01 3.29 -2.67
N PHE A 106 -7.70 3.81 -1.49
CA PHE A 106 -8.07 5.16 -1.09
C PHE A 106 -7.43 6.21 -2.00
N TYR A 107 -6.12 6.15 -2.22
CA TYR A 107 -5.42 7.10 -3.09
C TYR A 107 -5.84 6.97 -4.55
N ARG A 108 -6.06 5.74 -5.03
CA ARG A 108 -6.63 5.50 -6.37
C ARG A 108 -7.99 6.18 -6.54
N ARG A 109 -8.88 6.10 -5.54
CA ARG A 109 -10.17 6.79 -5.57
C ARG A 109 -10.01 8.31 -5.68
N LEU A 110 -9.10 8.90 -4.90
CA LEU A 110 -8.84 10.34 -4.99
C LEU A 110 -8.35 10.76 -6.38
N GLN A 111 -7.48 9.96 -7.00
CA GLN A 111 -7.05 10.17 -8.37
C GLN A 111 -8.23 10.14 -9.35
N GLU A 112 -9.09 9.13 -9.25
CA GLU A 112 -10.27 8.97 -10.12
C GLU A 112 -11.25 10.15 -9.95
N GLU A 113 -11.44 10.65 -8.73
CA GLU A 113 -12.27 11.84 -8.46
C GLU A 113 -11.68 13.11 -9.09
N ILE A 114 -10.36 13.30 -8.98
CA ILE A 114 -9.66 14.42 -9.65
C ILE A 114 -9.79 14.31 -11.17
N GLU A 115 -9.49 13.14 -11.72
CA GLU A 115 -9.55 12.88 -13.15
C GLU A 115 -10.96 13.09 -13.71
N SER A 116 -11.99 12.66 -12.99
CA SER A 116 -13.39 12.86 -13.37
C SER A 116 -13.74 14.36 -13.45
N ASN A 117 -13.33 15.15 -12.46
CA ASN A 117 -13.61 16.60 -12.45
C ASN A 117 -12.84 17.34 -13.55
N LEU A 118 -11.58 16.97 -13.80
CA LEU A 118 -10.76 17.60 -14.85
C LEU A 118 -11.21 17.24 -16.27
N ARG A 119 -11.73 16.01 -16.48
CA ARG A 119 -12.23 15.54 -17.78
C ARG A 119 -13.60 16.13 -18.15
N GLU A 120 -14.40 16.52 -17.17
CA GLU A 120 -15.73 17.09 -17.43
C GLU A 120 -15.58 18.46 -18.12
N SER A 121 -16.11 18.57 -19.34
CA SER A 121 -16.03 19.80 -20.14
C SER A 121 -17.00 20.89 -19.67
N GLU A 122 -18.11 20.51 -19.05
CA GLU A 122 -19.11 21.43 -18.54
C GLU A 122 -18.79 21.78 -17.08
N VAL A 123 -18.24 22.98 -16.87
CA VAL A 123 -17.80 23.45 -15.54
C VAL A 123 -18.92 23.42 -14.49
N GLU A 124 -20.18 23.61 -14.90
CA GLU A 124 -21.36 23.52 -14.01
C GLU A 124 -21.68 22.09 -13.54
N LYS A 125 -21.19 21.06 -14.24
CA LYS A 125 -21.34 19.65 -13.85
C LYS A 125 -20.21 19.16 -12.95
N ARG A 126 -19.11 19.91 -12.86
CA ARG A 126 -18.02 19.64 -11.93
C ARG A 126 -18.49 19.87 -10.50
N GLU A 127 -17.85 19.20 -9.54
CA GLU A 127 -17.93 19.61 -8.14
C GLU A 127 -17.41 21.07 -8.04
N ASP A 128 -18.00 21.89 -7.16
CA ASP A 128 -17.52 23.27 -6.97
C ASP A 128 -16.03 23.25 -6.62
N GLY A 129 -15.24 24.04 -7.34
CA GLY A 129 -13.78 23.96 -7.27
C GLY A 129 -13.22 24.19 -5.86
N GLU A 130 -13.77 25.14 -5.11
CA GLU A 130 -13.29 25.45 -3.76
C GLU A 130 -13.71 24.37 -2.75
N LEU A 131 -14.93 23.82 -2.87
CA LEU A 131 -15.37 22.67 -2.09
C LEU A 131 -14.55 21.42 -2.41
N PHE A 132 -14.28 21.15 -3.68
CA PHE A 132 -13.46 20.04 -4.14
C PHE A 132 -12.05 20.14 -3.60
N ARG A 133 -11.47 21.35 -3.64
CA ARG A 133 -10.16 21.62 -3.06
C ARG A 133 -10.11 21.37 -1.56
N MET A 134 -11.11 21.84 -0.81
CA MET A 134 -11.20 21.60 0.63
C MET A 134 -11.34 20.10 0.94
N LYS A 135 -12.15 19.39 0.15
CA LYS A 135 -12.30 17.94 0.23
C LYS A 135 -10.97 17.23 0.03
N MET A 136 -10.20 17.58 -1.00
CA MET A 136 -8.86 17.02 -1.23
C MET A 136 -7.90 17.34 -0.08
N ALA A 137 -7.93 18.56 0.46
CA ALA A 137 -7.08 18.94 1.59
C ALA A 137 -7.36 18.08 2.83
N LEU A 138 -8.63 17.89 3.17
CA LEU A 138 -9.06 17.05 4.27
C LEU A 138 -8.69 15.57 4.04
N GLN A 139 -8.95 15.03 2.85
CA GLN A 139 -8.65 13.64 2.50
C GLN A 139 -7.15 13.36 2.35
N LEU A 140 -6.32 14.38 2.15
CA LEU A 140 -4.86 14.24 2.13
C LEU A 140 -4.22 14.61 3.48
N GLY A 141 -5.00 15.11 4.44
CA GLY A 141 -4.47 15.57 5.73
C GLY A 141 -3.53 16.77 5.59
N ARG A 142 -3.79 17.65 4.61
CA ARG A 142 -2.98 18.82 4.30
C ARG A 142 -3.79 20.11 4.45
N SER A 143 -3.08 21.22 4.60
CA SER A 143 -3.67 22.55 4.49
C SER A 143 -3.86 22.95 3.02
N LEU A 144 -4.81 23.86 2.75
CA LEU A 144 -5.05 24.42 1.42
C LEU A 144 -3.81 25.09 0.80
N SER A 145 -2.95 25.66 1.65
CA SER A 145 -1.69 26.29 1.23
C SER A 145 -0.65 25.28 0.79
N GLU A 146 -0.58 24.12 1.46
CA GLU A 146 0.32 23.03 1.05
C GLU A 146 -0.12 22.42 -0.26
N LEU A 147 -1.43 22.35 -0.53
CA LEU A 147 -1.89 21.84 -1.81
C LEU A 147 -1.39 22.67 -2.99
N LYS A 148 -1.32 24.01 -2.87
CA LYS A 148 -0.78 24.90 -3.92
C LYS A 148 0.62 24.50 -4.39
N GLY A 149 1.43 23.94 -3.50
CA GLY A 149 2.78 23.50 -3.82
C GLY A 149 2.80 22.42 -4.90
N PHE A 150 1.74 21.62 -5.01
CA PHE A 150 1.67 20.54 -6.00
C PHE A 150 1.50 21.03 -7.44
N ALA A 151 1.05 22.26 -7.67
CA ALA A 151 0.94 22.83 -9.02
C ALA A 151 2.29 22.77 -9.78
N SER A 152 3.41 22.80 -9.07
CA SER A 152 4.75 22.64 -9.66
C SER A 152 4.97 21.30 -10.37
N TYR A 153 4.25 20.23 -9.98
CA TYR A 153 4.32 18.90 -10.58
C TYR A 153 3.32 18.70 -11.74
N ALA A 154 2.46 19.69 -12.01
CA ALA A 154 1.49 19.63 -13.10
C ALA A 154 2.16 19.65 -14.48
N SER A 155 3.37 20.22 -14.58
CA SER A 155 4.08 20.34 -15.84
C SER A 155 4.54 18.96 -16.34
N PRO A 156 4.27 18.60 -17.61
CA PRO A 156 4.80 17.36 -18.19
C PRO A 156 6.33 17.31 -18.26
N SER A 157 7.02 18.46 -18.10
CA SER A 157 8.47 18.54 -18.06
C SER A 157 9.09 18.15 -16.71
N SER A 158 8.33 18.15 -15.62
CA SER A 158 8.88 17.69 -14.32
C SER A 158 9.10 16.19 -14.38
N GLN A 159 10.25 15.70 -13.94
CA GLN A 159 10.50 14.26 -13.93
C GLN A 159 9.82 13.62 -12.72
N ASP A 160 9.38 12.38 -12.88
CA ASP A 160 8.80 11.60 -11.77
C ASP A 160 9.80 11.38 -10.63
N GLU A 161 11.10 11.45 -10.93
CA GLU A 161 12.21 11.39 -9.97
C GLU A 161 12.30 12.65 -9.07
N ASP A 162 11.81 13.79 -9.55
CA ASP A 162 11.81 15.06 -8.80
C ASP A 162 10.74 15.09 -7.71
N ILE A 163 9.72 14.23 -7.84
CA ILE A 163 8.68 14.07 -6.83
C ILE A 163 9.33 13.36 -5.63
N LYS A 164 9.56 14.08 -4.55
CA LYS A 164 10.11 13.52 -3.29
C LYS A 164 9.08 13.40 -2.18
N GLU A 165 7.95 14.08 -2.33
CA GLU A 165 6.91 14.21 -1.31
C GLU A 165 5.68 13.38 -1.68
N PHE A 166 5.01 12.83 -0.66
CA PHE A 166 3.71 12.17 -0.80
C PHE A 166 2.57 13.18 -0.85
N ALA A 167 1.51 12.89 -1.58
CA ALA A 167 0.33 13.72 -1.56
C ALA A 167 -0.38 13.60 -0.21
N GLY A 168 -0.52 12.39 0.32
CA GLY A 168 -1.12 12.14 1.63
C GLY A 168 -0.15 12.36 2.80
N LYS A 169 -0.68 12.90 3.90
CA LYS A 169 -0.03 12.94 5.23
C LYS A 169 -0.78 12.11 6.28
N LEU A 170 -1.87 11.45 5.90
CA LEU A 170 -2.75 10.75 6.83
C LEU A 170 -2.20 9.41 7.33
N PHE A 171 -1.38 8.73 6.53
CA PHE A 171 -0.87 7.38 6.79
C PHE A 171 0.60 7.26 6.43
#